data_AF-A0A3R7NRF7-F1
#
_entry.id   AF-A0A3R7NRF7-F1
#
_cell.length_a   1.000
_cell.length_b   1.000
_cell.length_c   1.000
_cell.angle_alpha   90.00
_cell.angle_beta   90.00
_cell.angle_gamma   90.00
#
_symmetry.space_group_name_H-M   'P 1'
#
loop_
_entity.id
_entity.type
_entity.pdbx_description
1 polymer ?
#
loop_
_entity_poly.entity_id
_entity_poly.type
_entity_poly.pdbx_seq_one_letter_code
_entity_poly.pdbx_strand_id
1 'polypeptide(L)'
;MLEVLSGTMIPFLISLIICLAKMKSNISIKTDKHFPFLGNGINFDEEIFGLRFDAKLIQKTSELIWKPNSTLPFSSLKKLPSPYNILSDIALEMTVKNGSKKGLIGKNSLFNEVKNLDESLMENFILEVKNHIKNPTLQSSELIANIRCWSSWLANGIKIEPIFNGSKKACSFIPWPLSGLLLLSSRITGQQPEFEYAADYVLRSGILPKDELDDYSDMNKNIDYIRSIKPMVAFHDFDGNEQGFRMTHLAMERTSQMMIENALCAVENEDIKENLEKVEIATMQSNQLFNTMWKVSEPLLYNKEVRIFIQGLFGNQGSIYPNNGLFFEKCGDNFNDEFKVNGFFISDLHGQTGANSSYHPIADEITGIGDHTHAYIVDKLVDNSIIKGVLEKGFVSDDDLPDNANVSSLTKLLKSFRVGYRPPAHHSMIVRTRNILQNSDYFSRIESNNTYRKTIASAVRWIIQHRIDHYKMVVSYILRAPDPYKNQTKAKGTGGTPTPTFLPKMFTHSIDRLQGLVKDESLPWADKLIKITSNQESAMKQFQKIALASQAD
;
A
#
# COMPACT_ATOMS: atom_id res chain seq x y z
N MET A 1 -2.99 -9.37 -68.86
CA MET A 1 -1.59 -9.77 -68.61
C MET A 1 -1.11 -8.93 -67.44
N LEU A 2 -1.32 -9.47 -66.22
CA LEU A 2 -0.25 -10.02 -65.34
C LEU A 2 0.47 -8.86 -64.63
N GLU A 3 0.07 -8.55 -63.39
CA GLU A 3 0.80 -8.91 -62.14
C GLU A 3 2.22 -8.32 -62.11
N VAL A 4 2.59 -7.47 -61.15
CA VAL A 4 2.93 -7.90 -59.79
C VAL A 4 2.51 -6.87 -58.72
N LEU A 5 1.83 -7.40 -57.71
CA LEU A 5 1.51 -6.85 -56.40
C LEU A 5 2.74 -6.79 -55.50
N SER A 6 2.85 -5.75 -54.66
CA SER A 6 3.07 -5.85 -53.19
C SER A 6 3.65 -4.53 -52.69
N GLY A 7 2.89 -3.73 -51.93
CA GLY A 7 3.19 -3.69 -50.50
C GLY A 7 2.79 -2.36 -49.85
N THR A 8 1.52 -1.98 -49.92
CA THR A 8 0.94 -1.00 -49.00
C THR A 8 0.30 -1.76 -47.84
N MET A 9 1.07 -1.95 -46.75
CA MET A 9 0.52 -2.27 -45.44
C MET A 9 0.77 -1.10 -44.49
N ILE A 10 -0.31 -0.36 -44.23
CA ILE A 10 -0.79 0.11 -42.92
C ILE A 10 0.24 0.04 -41.76
N PRO A 11 0.50 1.16 -41.07
CA PRO A 11 0.77 1.13 -39.63
C PRO A 11 -0.37 1.84 -38.89
N PHE A 12 -1.37 1.06 -38.47
CA PHE A 12 -2.31 1.41 -37.41
C PHE A 12 -1.81 0.72 -36.13
N LEU A 13 -1.73 1.48 -35.04
CA LEU A 13 -1.53 1.05 -33.64
C LEU A 13 -0.33 0.15 -33.31
N ILE A 14 0.81 0.74 -32.95
CA ILE A 14 1.58 0.38 -31.73
C ILE A 14 2.24 1.66 -31.20
N SER A 15 1.53 2.44 -30.37
CA SER A 15 2.17 3.44 -29.51
C SER A 15 2.77 2.72 -28.30
N LEU A 16 4.05 2.38 -28.45
CA LEU A 16 5.11 2.39 -27.44
C LEU A 16 4.68 2.43 -25.95
N ILE A 17 4.24 1.28 -25.42
CA ILE A 17 4.37 0.96 -23.98
C ILE A 17 5.58 0.05 -23.86
N ILE A 18 6.76 0.64 -23.65
CA ILE A 18 7.95 -0.09 -23.20
C ILE A 18 8.09 0.23 -21.70
N CYS A 19 7.17 -0.31 -20.91
CA CYS A 19 7.21 -0.28 -19.45
C CYS A 19 8.20 -1.33 -18.94
N LEU A 20 8.70 -1.14 -17.71
CA LEU A 20 9.40 -2.04 -16.75
C LEU A 20 9.80 -3.49 -17.14
N ALA A 21 9.08 -4.16 -18.03
CA ALA A 21 9.33 -5.46 -18.64
C ALA A 21 10.71 -5.61 -19.27
N LYS A 22 11.35 -4.55 -19.79
CA LYS A 22 12.74 -4.64 -20.28
C LYS A 22 13.79 -4.74 -19.17
N MET A 23 13.45 -4.41 -17.93
CA MET A 23 14.40 -4.41 -16.81
C MET A 23 14.48 -5.77 -16.12
N LYS A 24 13.40 -6.57 -16.14
CA LYS A 24 13.39 -7.92 -15.56
C LYS A 24 13.54 -8.98 -16.64
N SER A 25 14.35 -9.99 -16.38
CA SER A 25 14.55 -11.15 -17.24
C SER A 25 14.51 -12.44 -16.44
N ASN A 26 14.44 -13.59 -17.13
CA ASN A 26 14.45 -14.91 -16.50
C ASN A 26 13.37 -15.11 -15.42
N ILE A 27 12.19 -14.49 -15.61
CA ILE A 27 11.08 -14.58 -14.65
C ILE A 27 10.61 -16.04 -14.55
N SER A 28 10.73 -16.61 -13.35
CA SER A 28 10.24 -17.94 -12.99
C SER A 28 9.32 -17.83 -11.79
N ILE A 29 8.09 -18.35 -11.92
CA ILE A 29 7.09 -18.37 -10.87
C ILE A 29 6.67 -19.83 -10.62
N LYS A 30 6.80 -20.28 -9.38
CA LYS A 30 6.44 -21.62 -8.91
C LYS A 30 5.45 -21.51 -7.77
N THR A 31 4.29 -22.13 -7.94
CA THR A 31 3.17 -22.06 -6.99
C THR A 31 2.75 -23.46 -6.52
N ASP A 32 3.65 -24.44 -6.52
CA ASP A 32 3.24 -25.86 -6.50
C ASP A 32 2.75 -26.36 -5.12
N LYS A 33 2.96 -25.61 -4.03
CA LYS A 33 2.56 -26.01 -2.66
C LYS A 33 2.00 -24.87 -1.80
N HIS A 34 2.58 -23.68 -1.91
CA HIS A 34 2.17 -22.49 -1.16
C HIS A 34 2.21 -21.27 -2.08
N PHE A 35 1.53 -20.20 -1.69
CA PHE A 35 1.62 -18.92 -2.40
C PHE A 35 3.08 -18.42 -2.38
N PRO A 36 3.68 -17.99 -3.52
CA PRO A 36 5.10 -17.72 -3.57
C PRO A 36 5.45 -16.30 -3.12
N PHE A 37 6.72 -16.06 -2.80
CA PHE A 37 7.29 -14.73 -2.53
C PHE A 37 8.70 -14.62 -3.13
N LEU A 38 9.30 -13.42 -3.07
CA LEU A 38 10.61 -13.17 -3.69
C LEU A 38 11.69 -14.06 -3.06
N GLY A 39 12.46 -14.74 -3.90
CA GLY A 39 13.48 -15.71 -3.46
C GLY A 39 12.91 -17.06 -3.00
N ASN A 40 11.59 -17.23 -2.95
CA ASN A 40 10.93 -18.53 -2.70
C ASN A 40 9.69 -18.68 -3.59
N GLY A 41 9.90 -19.26 -4.77
CA GLY A 41 8.87 -19.44 -5.78
C GLY A 41 8.80 -18.31 -6.80
N ILE A 42 9.16 -17.06 -6.45
CA ILE A 42 9.33 -15.96 -7.41
C ILE A 42 10.82 -15.65 -7.58
N ASN A 43 11.34 -15.84 -8.79
CA ASN A 43 12.72 -15.52 -9.16
C ASN A 43 12.77 -14.75 -10.47
N PHE A 44 13.71 -13.82 -10.58
CA PHE A 44 14.03 -13.06 -11.79
C PHE A 44 15.40 -12.40 -11.61
N ASP A 45 16.01 -12.05 -12.73
CA ASP A 45 17.15 -11.12 -12.79
C ASP A 45 16.63 -9.73 -13.13
N GLU A 46 17.25 -8.70 -12.58
CA GLU A 46 16.96 -7.32 -12.87
C GLU A 46 18.22 -6.54 -13.24
N GLU A 47 18.15 -5.77 -14.32
CA GLU A 47 19.23 -4.91 -14.80
C GLU A 47 18.74 -3.47 -14.99
N ILE A 48 19.42 -2.53 -14.34
CA ILE A 48 19.11 -1.10 -14.41
C ILE A 48 20.35 -0.26 -14.09
N PHE A 49 20.61 0.81 -14.85
CA PHE A 49 21.77 1.69 -14.69
C PHE A 49 23.13 0.96 -14.60
N GLY A 50 23.28 -0.13 -15.36
CA GLY A 50 24.49 -0.96 -15.36
C GLY A 50 24.68 -1.81 -14.08
N LEU A 51 23.67 -1.88 -13.22
CA LEU A 51 23.63 -2.72 -12.03
C LEU A 51 22.76 -3.95 -12.31
N ARG A 52 23.22 -5.11 -11.85
CA ARG A 52 22.46 -6.37 -11.94
C ARG A 52 22.25 -6.96 -10.56
N PHE A 53 21.02 -7.34 -10.25
CA PHE A 53 20.63 -8.00 -9.01
C PHE A 53 19.43 -8.93 -9.23
N ASP A 54 19.10 -9.76 -8.25
CA ASP A 54 18.03 -10.75 -8.37
C ASP A 54 16.94 -10.57 -7.29
N ALA A 55 15.87 -11.34 -7.44
CA ALA A 55 14.76 -11.37 -6.47
C ALA A 55 15.21 -11.70 -5.04
N LYS A 56 16.30 -12.45 -4.86
CA LYS A 56 16.78 -12.91 -3.55
C LYS A 56 17.50 -11.78 -2.81
N LEU A 57 18.29 -10.97 -3.52
CA LEU A 57 18.85 -9.74 -2.98
C LEU A 57 17.73 -8.79 -2.58
N ILE A 58 16.75 -8.54 -3.45
CA ILE A 58 15.61 -7.66 -3.15
C ILE A 58 14.88 -8.08 -1.88
N GLN A 59 14.59 -9.39 -1.74
CA GLN A 59 13.99 -9.94 -0.53
C GLN A 59 14.86 -9.66 0.70
N LYS A 60 16.17 -9.91 0.63
CA LYS A 60 17.11 -9.67 1.73
C LYS A 60 17.20 -8.18 2.11
N THR A 61 17.25 -7.28 1.12
CA THR A 61 17.22 -5.83 1.34
C THR A 61 15.95 -5.42 2.06
N SER A 62 14.80 -5.97 1.67
CA SER A 62 13.53 -5.73 2.35
C SER A 62 13.57 -6.24 3.81
N GLU A 63 14.04 -7.46 4.05
CA GLU A 63 14.16 -8.04 5.41
C GLU A 63 15.12 -7.25 6.32
N LEU A 64 16.05 -6.48 5.74
CA LEU A 64 16.92 -5.56 6.48
C LEU A 64 16.26 -4.22 6.82
N ILE A 65 15.13 -3.87 6.18
CA ILE A 65 14.39 -2.61 6.45
C ILE A 65 13.26 -2.85 7.46
N TRP A 66 12.61 -4.01 7.37
CA TRP A 66 11.37 -4.31 8.09
C TRP A 66 11.61 -5.27 9.25
N LYS A 67 10.98 -5.00 10.40
CA LYS A 67 11.08 -5.88 11.56
C LYS A 67 10.42 -7.23 11.26
N PRO A 68 10.99 -8.35 11.73
CA PRO A 68 10.28 -9.62 11.70
C PRO A 68 9.02 -9.54 12.56
N ASN A 69 7.97 -10.26 12.18
CA ASN A 69 6.70 -10.37 12.91
C ASN A 69 6.03 -9.03 13.24
N SER A 70 6.29 -7.98 12.47
CA SER A 70 5.67 -6.67 12.61
C SER A 70 5.52 -6.04 11.23
N THR A 71 4.56 -5.13 11.09
CA THR A 71 4.47 -4.27 9.90
C THR A 71 5.37 -3.03 10.01
N LEU A 72 6.00 -2.79 11.16
CA LEU A 72 6.83 -1.61 11.38
C LEU A 72 8.28 -1.81 10.89
N PRO A 73 8.95 -0.74 10.42
CA PRO A 73 10.35 -0.80 10.06
C PRO A 73 11.25 -0.90 11.30
N PHE A 74 12.52 -1.31 11.11
CA PHE A 74 13.53 -1.23 12.17
C PHE A 74 13.76 0.20 12.64
N SER A 75 13.72 1.16 11.71
CA SER A 75 13.83 2.58 12.01
C SER A 75 12.87 3.44 11.20
N SER A 76 12.47 4.57 11.78
CA SER A 76 11.75 5.62 11.05
C SER A 76 12.71 6.38 10.12
N LEU A 77 12.13 7.14 9.18
CA LEU A 77 12.82 7.99 8.23
C LEU A 77 13.80 8.93 8.94
N LYS A 78 15.03 8.96 8.47
CA LYS A 78 16.08 9.89 8.95
C LYS A 78 16.36 10.93 7.88
N LYS A 79 16.80 12.12 8.31
CA LYS A 79 17.44 13.07 7.40
C LYS A 79 18.60 12.38 6.69
N LEU A 80 18.78 12.69 5.41
CA LEU A 80 19.81 12.06 4.61
C LEU A 80 21.18 12.66 4.93
N PRO A 81 22.25 11.86 4.92
CA PRO A 81 23.62 12.37 5.00
C PRO A 81 24.02 13.04 3.69
N SER A 82 25.10 13.82 3.73
CA SER A 82 25.77 14.30 2.50
C SER A 82 26.17 13.11 1.61
N PRO A 83 26.04 13.23 0.27
CA PRO A 83 25.59 14.41 -0.48
C PRO A 83 24.06 14.54 -0.61
N TYR A 84 23.28 13.56 -0.14
CA TYR A 84 21.83 13.49 -0.36
C TYR A 84 20.99 14.35 0.60
N ASN A 85 21.61 15.04 1.57
CA ASN A 85 20.88 15.85 2.57
C ASN A 85 19.97 16.90 1.91
N ILE A 86 20.36 17.40 0.74
CA ILE A 86 19.57 18.36 -0.05
C ILE A 86 18.15 17.85 -0.36
N LEU A 87 17.96 16.54 -0.59
CA LEU A 87 16.63 15.97 -0.83
C LEU A 87 15.73 16.13 0.39
N SER A 88 16.27 15.82 1.58
CA SER A 88 15.53 16.00 2.84
C SER A 88 15.32 17.46 3.19
N ASP A 89 16.27 18.35 2.87
CA ASP A 89 16.15 19.78 3.14
C ASP A 89 15.05 20.42 2.27
N ILE A 90 15.01 20.12 0.97
CA ILE A 90 13.92 20.58 0.08
C ILE A 90 12.56 20.02 0.55
N ALA A 91 12.49 18.72 0.87
CA ALA A 91 11.24 18.08 1.26
C ALA A 91 10.66 18.64 2.57
N LEU A 92 11.50 19.08 3.50
CA LEU A 92 11.06 19.73 4.75
C LEU A 92 10.46 21.13 4.51
N GLU A 93 10.81 21.78 3.41
CA GLU A 93 10.25 23.08 3.00
C GLU A 93 9.11 22.95 1.99
N MET A 94 8.82 21.73 1.51
CA MET A 94 8.00 21.55 0.31
C MET A 94 6.52 21.88 0.50
N THR A 95 6.04 21.97 1.73
CA THR A 95 4.62 22.05 2.06
C THR A 95 3.84 23.14 1.29
N VAL A 96 2.52 23.01 1.22
CA VAL A 96 1.64 24.09 0.75
C VAL A 96 1.75 25.30 1.68
N LYS A 97 1.77 25.04 2.99
CA LYS A 97 1.99 26.03 4.04
C LYS A 97 2.94 25.48 5.10
N ASN A 98 3.76 26.33 5.68
CA ASN A 98 4.63 26.00 6.80
C ASN A 98 4.36 27.02 7.90
N GLY A 99 3.41 26.69 8.77
CA GLY A 99 2.86 27.63 9.74
C GLY A 99 2.24 28.84 9.05
N SER A 100 2.76 30.04 9.32
CA SER A 100 2.27 31.29 8.70
C SER A 100 2.83 31.56 7.30
N LYS A 101 3.85 30.82 6.85
CA LYS A 101 4.52 31.03 5.56
C LYS A 101 3.99 30.07 4.49
N LYS A 102 4.10 30.45 3.22
CA LYS A 102 3.93 29.52 2.10
C LYS A 102 5.18 28.64 1.99
N GLY A 103 5.02 27.32 1.89
CA GLY A 103 6.12 26.42 1.53
C GLY A 103 6.30 26.37 0.00
N LEU A 104 7.18 25.49 -0.49
CA LEU A 104 7.58 25.49 -1.90
C LEU A 104 6.42 25.17 -2.86
N ILE A 105 5.57 24.18 -2.54
CA ILE A 105 4.36 23.89 -3.34
C ILE A 105 3.46 25.13 -3.41
N GLY A 106 3.22 25.80 -2.28
CA GLY A 106 2.37 26.99 -2.22
C GLY A 106 2.95 28.23 -2.91
N LYS A 107 4.26 28.21 -3.18
CA LYS A 107 4.99 29.24 -3.95
C LYS A 107 5.12 28.87 -5.43
N ASN A 108 4.72 27.68 -5.84
CA ASN A 108 4.96 27.13 -7.18
C ASN A 108 6.46 27.09 -7.53
N SER A 109 7.30 26.67 -6.58
CA SER A 109 8.77 26.66 -6.73
C SER A 109 9.41 25.30 -6.51
N LEU A 110 8.67 24.28 -6.04
CA LEU A 110 9.22 22.96 -5.73
C LEU A 110 9.84 22.30 -6.95
N PHE A 111 9.15 22.34 -8.11
CA PHE A 111 9.68 21.76 -9.34
C PHE A 111 11.04 22.35 -9.73
N ASN A 112 11.21 23.67 -9.58
CA ASN A 112 12.47 24.33 -9.93
C ASN A 112 13.59 23.96 -8.97
N GLU A 113 13.31 23.89 -7.66
CA GLU A 113 14.30 23.43 -6.67
C GLU A 113 14.78 22.02 -6.97
N VAL A 114 13.86 21.11 -7.28
CA VAL A 114 14.21 19.71 -7.62
C VAL A 114 14.96 19.64 -8.95
N LYS A 115 14.58 20.44 -9.95
CA LYS A 115 15.27 20.47 -11.25
C LYS A 115 16.74 20.94 -11.13
N ASN A 116 17.08 21.69 -10.09
CA ASN A 116 18.42 22.18 -9.83
C ASN A 116 19.29 21.21 -9.01
N LEU A 117 18.79 20.01 -8.69
CA LEU A 117 19.56 18.98 -8.00
C LEU A 117 20.79 18.58 -8.85
N ASP A 118 21.93 18.42 -8.18
CA ASP A 118 23.19 18.01 -8.81
C ASP A 118 23.08 16.57 -9.36
N GLU A 119 23.38 16.40 -10.65
CA GLU A 119 23.36 15.09 -11.31
C GLU A 119 24.30 14.07 -10.64
N SER A 120 25.37 14.53 -9.97
CA SER A 120 26.33 13.68 -9.25
C SER A 120 25.67 12.87 -8.12
N LEU A 121 24.49 13.26 -7.64
CA LEU A 121 23.71 12.48 -6.67
C LEU A 121 23.43 11.06 -7.20
N MET A 122 23.13 10.92 -8.48
CA MET A 122 22.84 9.60 -9.04
C MET A 122 24.11 8.75 -9.20
N GLU A 123 25.24 9.36 -9.58
CA GLU A 123 26.52 8.65 -9.67
C GLU A 123 26.95 8.08 -8.32
N ASN A 124 26.83 8.90 -7.27
CA ASN A 124 27.04 8.48 -5.89
C ASN A 124 26.07 7.35 -5.50
N PHE A 125 24.80 7.45 -5.88
CA PHE A 125 23.81 6.45 -5.51
C PHE A 125 24.04 5.11 -6.20
N ILE A 126 24.46 5.12 -7.47
CA ILE A 126 24.87 3.90 -8.19
C ILE A 126 26.03 3.21 -7.46
N LEU A 127 27.00 3.97 -6.95
CA LEU A 127 28.10 3.40 -6.18
C LEU A 127 27.64 2.78 -4.85
N GLU A 128 26.73 3.45 -4.13
CA GLU A 128 26.13 2.92 -2.90
C GLU A 128 25.38 1.60 -3.17
N VAL A 129 24.55 1.56 -4.22
CA VAL A 129 23.81 0.35 -4.58
C VAL A 129 24.75 -0.75 -5.06
N LYS A 130 25.81 -0.42 -5.82
CA LYS A 130 26.85 -1.39 -6.22
C LYS A 130 27.54 -2.04 -5.01
N ASN A 131 27.84 -1.27 -3.98
CA ASN A 131 28.40 -1.80 -2.73
C ASN A 131 27.39 -2.64 -1.96
N HIS A 132 26.13 -2.19 -1.91
CA HIS A 132 25.03 -2.93 -1.30
C HIS A 132 24.79 -4.29 -1.98
N ILE A 133 24.84 -4.36 -3.31
CA ILE A 133 24.70 -5.63 -4.06
C ILE A 133 25.78 -6.64 -3.65
N LYS A 134 27.02 -6.17 -3.44
CA LYS A 134 28.13 -7.04 -3.00
C LYS A 134 27.98 -7.49 -1.56
N ASN A 135 27.55 -6.58 -0.67
CA ASN A 135 27.42 -6.85 0.76
C ASN A 135 26.25 -6.06 1.37
N PRO A 136 25.02 -6.60 1.34
CA PRO A 136 23.86 -5.90 1.86
C PRO A 136 23.90 -5.89 3.40
N THR A 137 23.76 -4.69 3.97
CA THR A 137 23.79 -4.43 5.42
C THR A 137 22.54 -3.65 5.85
N LEU A 138 22.24 -3.65 7.16
CA LEU A 138 21.17 -2.81 7.72
C LEU A 138 21.36 -1.34 7.33
N GLN A 139 22.57 -0.80 7.47
CA GLN A 139 22.88 0.60 7.18
C GLN A 139 22.67 0.95 5.69
N SER A 140 23.15 0.11 4.77
CA SER A 140 22.99 0.36 3.33
C SER A 140 21.53 0.22 2.90
N SER A 141 20.79 -0.75 3.44
CA SER A 141 19.36 -0.93 3.18
C SER A 141 18.55 0.27 3.68
N GLU A 142 18.85 0.77 4.87
CA GLU A 142 18.20 1.96 5.43
C GLU A 142 18.52 3.24 4.65
N LEU A 143 19.76 3.41 4.17
CA LEU A 143 20.12 4.54 3.30
C LEU A 143 19.31 4.51 2.00
N ILE A 144 19.28 3.37 1.32
CA ILE A 144 18.51 3.16 0.09
C ILE A 144 17.02 3.46 0.32
N ALA A 145 16.46 2.91 1.40
CA ALA A 145 15.06 3.12 1.73
C ALA A 145 14.78 4.60 2.06
N ASN A 146 15.68 5.29 2.78
CA ASN A 146 15.54 6.73 3.05
C ASN A 146 15.59 7.55 1.76
N ILE A 147 16.53 7.27 0.85
CA ILE A 147 16.61 7.91 -0.47
C ILE A 147 15.31 7.69 -1.24
N ARG A 148 14.77 6.47 -1.24
CA ARG A 148 13.47 6.17 -1.85
C ARG A 148 12.37 7.06 -1.28
N CYS A 149 12.21 7.05 0.04
CA CYS A 149 11.14 7.78 0.72
C CYS A 149 11.20 9.28 0.43
N TRP A 150 12.34 9.92 0.63
CA TRP A 150 12.51 11.35 0.33
C TRP A 150 12.27 11.66 -1.16
N SER A 151 12.75 10.80 -2.07
CA SER A 151 12.54 10.99 -3.50
C SER A 151 11.07 10.88 -3.89
N SER A 152 10.35 9.93 -3.30
CA SER A 152 8.92 9.69 -3.54
C SER A 152 8.06 10.86 -3.04
N TRP A 153 8.38 11.40 -1.85
CA TRP A 153 7.73 12.61 -1.33
C TRP A 153 7.92 13.83 -2.24
N LEU A 154 9.15 14.09 -2.71
CA LEU A 154 9.43 15.18 -3.66
C LEU A 154 8.70 14.98 -4.99
N ALA A 155 8.75 13.76 -5.55
CA ALA A 155 8.07 13.44 -6.81
C ALA A 155 6.56 13.69 -6.70
N ASN A 156 5.91 13.27 -5.60
CA ASN A 156 4.50 13.54 -5.38
C ASN A 156 4.17 15.02 -5.14
N GLY A 157 5.05 15.76 -4.48
CA GLY A 157 4.92 17.20 -4.35
C GLY A 157 4.91 17.88 -5.72
N ILE A 158 5.88 17.55 -6.57
CA ILE A 158 6.01 18.07 -7.95
C ILE A 158 4.78 17.74 -8.79
N LYS A 159 4.33 16.48 -8.76
CA LYS A 159 3.16 16.00 -9.50
C LYS A 159 1.95 16.91 -9.25
N ILE A 160 1.72 17.27 -8.00
CA ILE A 160 0.49 17.92 -7.56
C ILE A 160 0.62 19.45 -7.44
N GLU A 161 1.83 19.99 -7.37
CA GLU A 161 2.12 21.43 -7.30
C GLU A 161 1.32 22.27 -8.32
N PRO A 162 1.26 21.91 -9.63
CA PRO A 162 0.49 22.69 -10.59
C PRO A 162 -1.00 22.81 -10.24
N ILE A 163 -1.61 21.74 -9.70
CA ILE A 163 -3.04 21.72 -9.34
C ILE A 163 -3.32 22.71 -8.20
N PHE A 164 -2.44 22.77 -7.20
CA PHE A 164 -2.56 23.74 -6.11
C PHE A 164 -2.39 25.18 -6.57
N ASN A 165 -1.67 25.39 -7.67
CA ASN A 165 -1.43 26.69 -8.26
C ASN A 165 -2.36 27.00 -9.46
N GLY A 166 -3.49 26.28 -9.57
CA GLY A 166 -4.59 26.61 -10.48
C GLY A 166 -4.61 25.84 -11.81
N SER A 167 -3.65 24.94 -12.05
CA SER A 167 -3.67 24.05 -13.21
C SER A 167 -4.80 23.01 -13.10
N LYS A 168 -5.33 22.59 -14.26
CA LYS A 168 -6.26 21.45 -14.34
C LYS A 168 -5.54 20.09 -14.43
N LYS A 169 -4.25 20.09 -14.74
CA LYS A 169 -3.43 18.88 -14.93
C LYS A 169 -2.26 18.88 -13.95
N ALA A 170 -1.93 17.68 -13.50
CA ALA A 170 -0.73 17.41 -12.72
C ALA A 170 0.52 17.50 -13.60
N CYS A 171 1.69 17.65 -12.97
CA CYS A 171 2.97 17.49 -13.64
C CYS A 171 3.18 16.01 -14.01
N SER A 172 3.44 15.73 -15.28
CA SER A 172 3.74 14.39 -15.80
C SER A 172 5.23 14.14 -15.97
N PHE A 173 6.10 15.01 -15.48
CA PHE A 173 7.55 14.94 -15.69
C PHE A 173 8.29 14.87 -14.35
N ILE A 174 9.09 13.82 -14.16
CA ILE A 174 9.99 13.69 -13.01
C ILE A 174 11.42 13.99 -13.50
N PRO A 175 12.05 15.08 -13.04
CA PRO A 175 13.36 15.49 -13.52
C PRO A 175 14.47 14.57 -13.00
N TRP A 176 15.57 14.51 -13.74
CA TRP A 176 16.83 13.96 -13.29
C TRP A 176 17.50 14.90 -12.28
N PRO A 177 18.23 14.39 -11.26
CA PRO A 177 18.45 12.98 -10.91
C PRO A 177 17.32 12.33 -10.09
N LEU A 178 16.27 13.06 -9.71
CA LEU A 178 15.18 12.53 -8.86
C LEU A 178 14.51 11.29 -9.47
N SER A 179 14.29 11.28 -10.79
CA SER A 179 13.75 10.14 -11.53
C SER A 179 14.58 8.87 -11.34
N GLY A 180 15.91 8.97 -11.50
CA GLY A 180 16.85 7.86 -11.34
C GLY A 180 16.92 7.36 -9.89
N LEU A 181 16.97 8.28 -8.93
CA LEU A 181 16.97 7.97 -7.50
C LEU A 181 15.70 7.21 -7.10
N LEU A 182 14.52 7.72 -7.48
CA LEU A 182 13.24 7.08 -7.18
C LEU A 182 13.15 5.70 -7.84
N LEU A 183 13.51 5.60 -9.12
CA LEU A 183 13.43 4.35 -9.86
C LEU A 183 14.36 3.29 -9.26
N LEU A 184 15.67 3.55 -9.18
CA LEU A 184 16.64 2.56 -8.70
C LEU A 184 16.34 2.12 -7.27
N SER A 185 16.05 3.08 -6.39
CA SER A 185 15.75 2.79 -4.98
C SER A 185 14.47 1.97 -4.82
N SER A 186 13.46 2.17 -5.68
CA SER A 186 12.24 1.34 -5.69
C SER A 186 12.52 -0.08 -6.17
N ARG A 187 13.33 -0.26 -7.22
CA ARG A 187 13.63 -1.58 -7.77
C ARG A 187 14.42 -2.45 -6.81
N ILE A 188 15.48 -1.91 -6.20
CA ILE A 188 16.33 -2.67 -5.26
C ILE A 188 15.61 -3.00 -3.94
N THR A 189 14.58 -2.24 -3.56
CA THR A 189 13.75 -2.51 -2.36
C THR A 189 12.50 -3.34 -2.66
N GLY A 190 12.23 -3.63 -3.94
CA GLY A 190 11.09 -4.45 -4.38
C GLY A 190 9.75 -3.73 -4.33
N GLN A 191 9.75 -2.42 -4.52
CA GLN A 191 8.59 -1.53 -4.47
C GLN A 191 8.35 -0.91 -5.86
N GLN A 192 7.15 -0.38 -6.11
CA GLN A 192 6.90 0.38 -7.33
C GLN A 192 7.50 1.80 -7.22
N PRO A 193 7.92 2.40 -8.34
CA PRO A 193 8.34 3.81 -8.40
C PRO A 193 7.13 4.76 -8.36
N GLU A 194 6.32 4.61 -7.32
CA GLU A 194 5.13 5.39 -7.00
C GLU A 194 5.04 5.58 -5.48
N PHE A 195 4.20 6.50 -5.03
CA PHE A 195 4.00 6.83 -3.62
C PHE A 195 3.17 5.75 -2.91
N GLU A 196 3.81 4.95 -2.06
CA GLU A 196 3.22 3.78 -1.42
C GLU A 196 2.93 3.98 0.08
N TYR A 197 2.01 3.17 0.60
CA TYR A 197 1.61 3.17 2.01
C TYR A 197 2.79 2.91 2.96
N ALA A 198 3.49 1.80 2.74
CA ALA A 198 4.49 1.32 3.69
C ALA A 198 5.76 2.15 3.61
N ALA A 199 6.30 2.24 2.41
CA ALA A 199 7.66 2.70 2.21
C ALA A 199 7.80 4.23 2.19
N ASP A 200 6.68 4.95 1.99
CA ASP A 200 6.65 6.42 1.88
C ASP A 200 5.69 7.07 2.89
N TYR A 201 4.38 6.84 2.71
CA TYR A 201 3.37 7.72 3.30
C TYR A 201 3.12 7.45 4.78
N VAL A 202 3.02 6.19 5.22
CA VAL A 202 2.59 5.87 6.59
C VAL A 202 3.73 5.33 7.44
N LEU A 203 4.29 4.17 7.09
CA LEU A 203 5.07 3.37 8.06
C LEU A 203 6.45 3.94 8.33
N ARG A 204 7.12 4.49 7.32
CA ARG A 204 8.49 5.02 7.47
C ARG A 204 8.53 6.49 7.85
N SER A 205 7.54 7.30 7.48
CA SER A 205 7.62 8.78 7.59
C SER A 205 7.03 9.36 8.88
N GLY A 206 6.75 8.54 9.89
CA GLY A 206 6.33 8.99 11.23
C GLY A 206 7.27 8.46 12.32
N ILE A 207 7.52 9.30 13.34
CA ILE A 207 8.25 8.91 14.55
C ILE A 207 7.23 8.61 15.64
N LEU A 208 7.10 7.32 15.95
CA LEU A 208 6.31 6.85 17.09
C LEU A 208 6.94 7.33 18.41
N PRO A 209 6.12 7.73 19.41
CA PRO A 209 6.61 8.01 20.76
C PRO A 209 7.23 6.75 21.37
N LYS A 210 8.20 6.97 22.28
CA LYS A 210 8.86 5.88 23.02
C LYS A 210 7.84 5.10 23.85
N ASP A 211 7.03 5.83 24.60
CA ASP A 211 6.00 5.27 25.46
C ASP A 211 4.74 4.97 24.66
N GLU A 212 4.12 3.84 24.95
CA GLU A 212 2.82 3.43 24.42
C GLU A 212 1.74 3.64 25.47
N LEU A 213 0.47 3.70 25.05
CA LEU A 213 -0.62 3.66 26.01
C LEU A 213 -0.81 2.21 26.48
N ASP A 214 -1.04 2.02 27.78
CA ASP A 214 -1.38 0.71 28.34
C ASP A 214 -2.72 0.18 27.81
N ASP A 215 -3.64 1.09 27.45
CA ASP A 215 -4.96 0.80 26.88
C ASP A 215 -5.44 1.95 25.99
N TYR A 216 -6.26 1.62 24.99
CA TYR A 216 -6.82 2.54 23.99
C TYR A 216 -8.34 2.73 24.14
N SER A 217 -8.93 2.39 25.29
CA SER A 217 -10.37 2.62 25.53
C SER A 217 -10.75 4.10 25.72
N ASP A 218 -9.80 4.95 26.14
CA ASP A 218 -10.02 6.38 26.36
C ASP A 218 -9.73 7.20 25.09
N MET A 219 -10.79 7.74 24.49
CA MET A 219 -10.70 8.54 23.27
C MET A 219 -9.80 9.77 23.42
N ASN A 220 -9.77 10.44 24.58
CA ASN A 220 -8.95 11.63 24.76
C ASN A 220 -7.46 11.27 24.79
N LYS A 221 -7.10 10.19 25.49
CA LYS A 221 -5.72 9.67 25.48
C LYS A 221 -5.31 9.24 24.07
N ASN A 222 -6.21 8.62 23.30
CA ASN A 222 -5.92 8.24 21.92
C ASN A 222 -5.67 9.46 21.03
N ILE A 223 -6.43 10.54 21.21
CA ILE A 223 -6.23 11.81 20.49
C ILE A 223 -4.82 12.34 20.81
N ASP A 224 -4.48 12.47 22.09
CA ASP A 224 -3.18 12.97 22.52
C ASP A 224 -2.04 12.09 22.00
N TYR A 225 -2.21 10.77 22.07
CA TYR A 225 -1.25 9.80 21.55
C TYR A 225 -1.02 9.99 20.05
N ILE A 226 -2.07 10.02 19.23
CA ILE A 226 -1.94 10.21 17.78
C ILE A 226 -1.31 11.57 17.45
N ARG A 227 -1.68 12.64 18.16
CA ARG A 227 -1.09 13.98 17.99
C ARG A 227 0.38 14.03 18.43
N SER A 228 0.82 13.15 19.31
CA SER A 228 2.23 13.05 19.73
C SER A 228 3.15 12.42 18.68
N ILE A 229 2.60 11.65 17.74
CA ILE A 229 3.37 11.01 16.67
C ILE A 229 3.83 12.08 15.69
N LYS A 230 5.15 12.24 15.55
CA LYS A 230 5.76 13.33 14.77
C LYS A 230 5.98 12.91 13.31
N PRO A 231 5.32 13.55 12.33
CA PRO A 231 5.65 13.32 10.94
C PRO A 231 7.02 13.93 10.61
N MET A 232 7.82 13.21 9.82
CA MET A 232 9.12 13.71 9.35
C MET A 232 9.01 14.64 8.13
N VAL A 233 7.87 14.61 7.47
CA VAL A 233 7.59 15.30 6.21
C VAL A 233 6.08 15.42 6.04
N ALA A 234 5.61 16.45 5.35
CA ALA A 234 4.19 16.72 5.10
C ALA A 234 4.00 17.43 3.76
N PHE A 235 2.81 17.31 3.17
CA PHE A 235 2.39 18.14 2.04
C PHE A 235 1.66 19.40 2.51
N HIS A 236 0.89 19.32 3.60
CA HIS A 236 0.16 20.45 4.17
C HIS A 236 0.85 21.00 5.41
N ASP A 237 0.36 20.68 6.60
CA ASP A 237 0.92 21.14 7.87
C ASP A 237 1.36 19.91 8.68
N PHE A 238 2.47 20.04 9.41
CA PHE A 238 3.04 18.95 10.21
C PHE A 238 2.15 18.50 11.37
N ASP A 239 1.20 19.32 11.80
CA ASP A 239 0.27 19.08 12.91
C ASP A 239 -1.21 19.23 12.50
N GLY A 240 -1.48 19.25 11.19
CA GLY A 240 -2.81 19.48 10.63
C GLY A 240 -3.65 18.23 10.38
N ASN A 241 -4.52 18.33 9.37
CA ASN A 241 -5.43 17.25 8.97
C ASN A 241 -4.70 16.02 8.41
N GLU A 242 -3.67 16.24 7.58
CA GLU A 242 -2.83 15.18 7.02
C GLU A 242 -2.15 14.36 8.12
N GLN A 243 -1.61 15.03 9.15
CA GLN A 243 -1.00 14.38 10.31
C GLN A 243 -2.00 13.44 10.99
N GLY A 244 -3.20 13.94 11.30
CA GLY A 244 -4.22 13.13 11.98
C GLY A 244 -4.60 11.90 11.17
N PHE A 245 -4.85 12.05 9.86
CA PHE A 245 -5.14 10.93 8.98
C PHE A 245 -4.01 9.90 8.98
N ARG A 246 -2.78 10.34 8.72
CA ARG A 246 -1.64 9.46 8.48
C ARG A 246 -1.15 8.79 9.75
N MET A 247 -1.08 9.54 10.85
CA MET A 247 -0.55 9.03 12.12
C MET A 247 -1.56 8.13 12.85
N THR A 248 -2.86 8.27 12.63
CA THR A 248 -3.83 7.25 13.05
C THR A 248 -3.50 5.89 12.42
N HIS A 249 -3.23 5.85 11.11
CA HIS A 249 -2.87 4.60 10.44
C HIS A 249 -1.55 4.02 10.95
N LEU A 250 -0.54 4.86 11.22
CA LEU A 250 0.72 4.41 11.83
C LEU A 250 0.51 3.85 13.24
N ALA A 251 -0.33 4.48 14.06
CA ALA A 251 -0.67 4.00 15.40
C ALA A 251 -1.31 2.61 15.34
N MET A 252 -2.26 2.39 14.42
CA MET A 252 -2.89 1.08 14.23
C MET A 252 -1.86 -0.02 13.94
N GLU A 253 -0.89 0.27 13.08
CA GLU A 253 0.13 -0.69 12.61
C GLU A 253 1.04 -1.16 13.75
N ARG A 254 1.18 -0.37 14.83
CA ARG A 254 1.94 -0.74 16.03
C ARG A 254 1.37 -1.99 16.72
N THR A 255 0.07 -2.20 16.66
CA THR A 255 -0.60 -3.38 17.24
C THR A 255 -0.31 -4.69 16.49
N SER A 256 0.31 -4.63 15.29
CA SER A 256 0.57 -5.81 14.46
C SER A 256 1.48 -6.83 15.13
N GLN A 257 2.47 -6.37 15.89
CA GLN A 257 3.46 -7.24 16.50
C GLN A 257 2.81 -8.16 17.54
N MET A 258 2.00 -7.59 18.44
CA MET A 258 1.22 -8.35 19.42
C MET A 258 0.35 -9.41 18.72
N MET A 259 -0.34 -9.04 17.65
CA MET A 259 -1.18 -9.98 16.91
C MET A 259 -0.38 -11.14 16.32
N ILE A 260 0.75 -10.87 15.67
CA ILE A 260 1.53 -11.89 14.94
C ILE A 260 2.27 -12.81 15.91
N GLU A 261 2.99 -12.24 16.88
CA GLU A 261 3.79 -13.02 17.83
C GLU A 261 2.92 -13.96 18.65
N ASN A 262 1.78 -13.48 19.17
CA ASN A 262 0.92 -14.34 19.98
C ASN A 262 0.20 -15.40 19.14
N ALA A 263 -0.10 -15.16 17.87
CA ALA A 263 -0.59 -16.21 16.98
C ALA A 263 0.47 -17.32 16.77
N LEU A 264 1.75 -16.96 16.67
CA LEU A 264 2.85 -17.92 16.55
C LEU A 264 3.09 -18.68 17.88
N CYS A 265 3.08 -18.00 19.03
CA CYS A 265 3.16 -18.66 20.35
C CYS A 265 2.01 -19.64 20.59
N ALA A 266 0.78 -19.30 20.15
CA ALA A 266 -0.35 -20.21 20.20
C ALA A 266 -0.13 -21.49 19.37
N VAL A 267 0.61 -21.43 18.26
CA VAL A 267 0.99 -22.62 17.48
C VAL A 267 1.87 -23.55 18.31
N GLU A 268 2.82 -23.00 19.07
CA GLU A 268 3.82 -23.75 19.84
C GLU A 268 3.28 -24.39 21.14
N ASN A 269 1.97 -24.26 21.42
CA ASN A 269 1.29 -24.72 22.65
C ASN A 269 1.70 -23.97 23.93
N GLU A 270 2.35 -22.81 23.82
CA GLU A 270 2.46 -21.88 24.94
C GLU A 270 1.09 -21.25 25.19
N ASP A 271 0.64 -21.21 26.45
CA ASP A 271 -0.70 -20.74 26.92
C ASP A 271 -1.63 -20.23 25.80
N ILE A 272 -2.21 -21.18 25.05
CA ILE A 272 -2.97 -20.85 23.83
C ILE A 272 -4.12 -19.89 24.16
N LYS A 273 -4.69 -19.97 25.37
CA LYS A 273 -5.78 -19.09 25.77
C LYS A 273 -5.30 -17.63 25.84
N GLU A 274 -4.24 -17.38 26.61
CA GLU A 274 -3.66 -16.03 26.76
C GLU A 274 -3.22 -15.46 25.42
N ASN A 275 -2.60 -16.29 24.59
CA ASN A 275 -2.13 -15.89 23.27
C ASN A 275 -3.29 -15.50 22.32
N LEU A 276 -4.39 -16.25 22.30
CA LEU A 276 -5.57 -15.88 21.52
C LEU A 276 -6.26 -14.61 22.06
N GLU A 277 -6.26 -14.40 23.38
CA GLU A 277 -6.77 -13.17 24.00
C GLU A 277 -5.94 -11.95 23.57
N LYS A 278 -4.61 -12.08 23.45
CA LYS A 278 -3.75 -11.00 22.91
C LYS A 278 -3.99 -10.73 21.42
N VAL A 279 -4.30 -11.75 20.62
CA VAL A 279 -4.76 -11.56 19.23
C VAL A 279 -6.05 -10.75 19.19
N GLU A 280 -7.02 -11.07 20.06
CA GLU A 280 -8.26 -10.29 20.18
C GLU A 280 -7.97 -8.83 20.59
N ILE A 281 -7.16 -8.61 21.63
CA ILE A 281 -6.79 -7.28 22.12
C ILE A 281 -6.17 -6.44 21.00
N ALA A 282 -5.22 -6.99 20.23
CA ALA A 282 -4.60 -6.27 19.12
C ALA A 282 -5.63 -5.81 18.08
N THR A 283 -6.57 -6.68 17.68
CA THR A 283 -7.64 -6.31 16.74
C THR A 283 -8.60 -5.26 17.29
N MET A 284 -8.91 -5.32 18.60
CA MET A 284 -9.73 -4.32 19.29
C MET A 284 -9.04 -2.95 19.32
N GLN A 285 -7.78 -2.91 19.78
CA GLN A 285 -6.99 -1.70 19.93
C GLN A 285 -6.77 -0.99 18.60
N SER A 286 -6.49 -1.76 17.53
CA SER A 286 -6.41 -1.23 16.17
C SER A 286 -7.71 -0.52 15.75
N ASN A 287 -8.88 -1.09 16.07
CA ASN A 287 -10.16 -0.46 15.77
C ASN A 287 -10.44 0.78 16.64
N GLN A 288 -10.04 0.77 17.91
CA GLN A 288 -10.15 1.93 18.80
C GLN A 288 -9.33 3.11 18.27
N LEU A 289 -8.07 2.87 17.90
CA LEU A 289 -7.18 3.84 17.27
C LEU A 289 -7.74 4.37 15.95
N PHE A 290 -8.26 3.48 15.10
CA PHE A 290 -8.87 3.87 13.82
C PHE A 290 -10.02 4.86 14.01
N ASN A 291 -10.88 4.63 15.01
CA ASN A 291 -12.03 5.49 15.28
C ASN A 291 -11.64 6.87 15.83
N THR A 292 -10.43 7.03 16.38
CA THR A 292 -9.91 8.35 16.75
C THR A 292 -9.71 9.27 15.55
N MET A 293 -9.61 8.74 14.32
CA MET A 293 -9.49 9.54 13.10
C MET A 293 -10.61 10.58 12.96
N TRP A 294 -11.84 10.30 13.44
CA TRP A 294 -12.95 11.27 13.46
C TRP A 294 -12.65 12.56 14.25
N LYS A 295 -11.70 12.51 15.17
CA LYS A 295 -11.34 13.61 16.08
C LYS A 295 -10.04 14.30 15.70
N VAL A 296 -9.16 13.61 14.97
CA VAL A 296 -7.85 14.16 14.57
C VAL A 296 -7.76 14.50 13.08
N SER A 297 -8.68 14.02 12.26
CA SER A 297 -8.77 14.35 10.84
C SER A 297 -10.20 14.79 10.50
N GLU A 298 -10.32 15.91 9.78
CA GLU A 298 -11.59 16.44 9.35
C GLU A 298 -11.99 15.87 7.98
N PRO A 299 -13.15 15.18 7.86
CA PRO A 299 -13.60 14.60 6.60
C PRO A 299 -13.70 15.61 5.46
N LEU A 300 -14.13 16.85 5.76
CA LEU A 300 -14.32 17.90 4.75
C LEU A 300 -13.00 18.36 4.10
N LEU A 301 -11.88 18.17 4.79
CA LEU A 301 -10.55 18.55 4.31
C LEU A 301 -9.85 17.40 3.57
N TYR A 302 -10.35 16.17 3.63
CA TYR A 302 -9.66 15.00 3.06
C TYR A 302 -9.39 15.11 1.55
N ASN A 303 -10.41 15.40 0.75
CA ASN A 303 -10.25 15.54 -0.70
C ASN A 303 -9.36 16.73 -1.08
N LYS A 304 -9.26 17.74 -0.21
CA LYS A 304 -8.46 18.94 -0.41
C LYS A 304 -6.99 18.71 -0.03
N GLU A 305 -6.76 18.08 1.11
CA GLU A 305 -5.45 18.12 1.78
C GLU A 305 -4.73 16.78 1.82
N VAL A 306 -5.44 15.67 1.61
CA VAL A 306 -4.87 14.32 1.68
C VAL A 306 -4.98 13.63 0.34
N ARG A 307 -6.22 13.40 -0.12
CA ARG A 307 -6.52 12.49 -1.23
C ARG A 307 -5.77 12.84 -2.51
N ILE A 308 -5.68 14.13 -2.85
CA ILE A 308 -5.04 14.58 -4.09
C ILE A 308 -3.55 14.17 -4.16
N PHE A 309 -2.87 14.10 -3.02
CA PHE A 309 -1.45 13.74 -2.94
C PHE A 309 -1.19 12.24 -2.90
N ILE A 310 -2.17 11.41 -2.57
CA ILE A 310 -1.99 9.95 -2.45
C ILE A 310 -2.58 9.18 -3.64
N GLN A 311 -3.06 9.88 -4.67
CA GLN A 311 -3.55 9.30 -5.91
C GLN A 311 -2.41 8.75 -6.76
N GLY A 312 -2.64 7.55 -7.30
CA GLY A 312 -1.74 6.94 -8.29
C GLY A 312 -2.22 7.16 -9.71
N LEU A 313 -1.49 6.55 -10.65
CA LEU A 313 -1.76 6.61 -12.08
C LEU A 313 -2.90 5.68 -12.50
N PHE A 314 -3.12 4.59 -11.76
CA PHE A 314 -4.19 3.62 -12.02
C PHE A 314 -5.54 4.07 -11.44
N GLY A 315 -6.61 3.87 -12.22
CA GLY A 315 -7.96 4.29 -11.84
C GLY A 315 -8.12 5.81 -11.81
N ASN A 316 -7.23 6.51 -12.51
CA ASN A 316 -6.98 7.94 -12.48
C ASN A 316 -8.26 8.78 -12.50
N GLN A 317 -8.40 9.61 -11.47
CA GLN A 317 -9.69 10.10 -11.00
C GLN A 317 -10.30 11.26 -11.80
N GLY A 318 -9.78 11.58 -12.97
CA GLY A 318 -10.32 12.69 -13.78
C GLY A 318 -9.40 13.09 -14.92
N SER A 319 -8.59 12.17 -15.44
CA SER A 319 -7.56 12.45 -16.44
C SER A 319 -6.56 13.55 -16.02
N ILE A 320 -6.24 13.70 -14.72
CA ILE A 320 -5.29 14.74 -14.27
C ILE A 320 -3.88 14.53 -14.79
N TYR A 321 -3.50 13.29 -15.09
CA TYR A 321 -2.30 12.92 -15.84
C TYR A 321 -2.66 12.57 -17.28
N PRO A 322 -1.73 12.70 -18.24
CA PRO A 322 -1.93 12.21 -19.60
C PRO A 322 -1.93 10.67 -19.64
N ASN A 323 -2.46 10.09 -20.73
CA ASN A 323 -2.67 8.64 -20.86
C ASN A 323 -1.38 7.81 -20.79
N ASN A 324 -0.26 8.40 -21.17
CA ASN A 324 1.07 7.78 -21.08
C ASN A 324 1.62 7.76 -19.64
N GLY A 325 0.99 8.45 -18.68
CA GLY A 325 1.41 8.46 -17.28
C GLY A 325 2.52 9.47 -16.98
N LEU A 326 3.53 9.03 -16.22
CA LEU A 326 4.66 9.86 -15.78
C LEU A 326 5.90 9.55 -16.61
N PHE A 327 6.57 10.59 -17.08
CA PHE A 327 7.86 10.50 -17.75
C PHE A 327 9.01 10.57 -16.75
N PHE A 328 9.89 9.58 -16.80
CA PHE A 328 11.09 9.49 -15.99
C PHE A 328 12.30 9.89 -16.84
N GLU A 329 12.80 11.11 -16.63
CA GLU A 329 13.94 11.66 -17.36
C GLU A 329 15.20 10.80 -17.17
N LYS A 330 15.96 10.59 -18.25
CA LYS A 330 17.25 9.85 -18.32
C LYS A 330 17.21 8.42 -17.77
N CYS A 331 16.02 7.84 -17.59
CA CYS A 331 15.87 6.46 -17.10
C CYS A 331 15.75 5.41 -18.23
N GLY A 332 15.85 5.83 -19.49
CA GLY A 332 15.79 4.98 -20.67
C GLY A 332 16.24 5.74 -21.93
N ASP A 333 16.37 5.02 -23.05
CA ASP A 333 17.00 5.56 -24.26
C ASP A 333 16.02 6.20 -25.26
N ASN A 334 14.72 6.14 -25.00
CA ASN A 334 13.73 6.68 -25.93
C ASN A 334 13.68 8.21 -25.82
N PHE A 335 13.98 8.90 -26.91
CA PHE A 335 13.82 10.35 -26.99
C PHE A 335 12.34 10.74 -26.95
N ASN A 336 11.99 11.69 -26.10
CA ASN A 336 10.64 12.23 -26.02
C ASN A 336 10.57 13.64 -26.64
N ASP A 337 9.69 13.81 -27.62
CA ASP A 337 9.56 15.08 -28.36
C ASP A 337 8.95 16.22 -27.54
N GLU A 338 8.14 15.93 -26.51
CA GLU A 338 7.52 16.93 -25.64
C GLU A 338 8.55 17.54 -24.68
N PHE A 339 9.35 16.70 -24.02
CA PHE A 339 10.33 17.10 -23.01
C PHE A 339 11.74 17.33 -23.57
N LYS A 340 12.00 16.97 -24.83
CA LYS A 340 13.30 17.10 -25.51
C LYS A 340 14.46 16.39 -24.81
N VAL A 341 14.19 15.25 -24.20
CA VAL A 341 15.17 14.44 -23.47
C VAL A 341 14.83 12.95 -23.56
N ASN A 342 15.83 12.10 -23.35
CA ASN A 342 15.65 10.64 -23.28
C ASN A 342 15.01 10.23 -21.96
N GLY A 343 14.21 9.17 -21.99
CA GLY A 343 13.58 8.59 -20.81
C GLY A 343 12.54 7.53 -21.18
N PHE A 344 11.64 7.24 -20.26
CA PHE A 344 10.47 6.40 -20.56
C PHE A 344 9.27 6.76 -19.70
N PHE A 345 8.10 6.31 -20.16
CA PHE A 345 6.84 6.50 -19.46
C PHE A 345 6.52 5.32 -18.55
N ILE A 346 6.01 5.63 -17.37
CA ILE A 346 5.37 4.68 -16.46
C ILE A 346 3.91 5.09 -16.31
N SER A 347 3.00 4.16 -16.61
CA SER A 347 1.56 4.35 -16.47
C SER A 347 0.98 3.35 -15.47
N ASP A 348 -0.29 3.55 -15.10
CA ASP A 348 -1.11 2.51 -14.47
C ASP A 348 -0.58 1.92 -13.16
N LEU A 349 0.28 2.64 -12.45
CA LEU A 349 0.65 2.29 -11.08
C LEU A 349 -0.44 2.70 -10.09
N HIS A 350 -0.81 1.78 -9.21
CA HIS A 350 -1.73 2.05 -8.12
C HIS A 350 -1.15 3.07 -7.13
N GLY A 351 -2.00 3.99 -6.67
CA GLY A 351 -1.63 4.94 -5.62
C GLY A 351 -1.69 4.33 -4.22
N GLN A 352 -1.31 5.14 -3.24
CA GLN A 352 -1.40 4.77 -1.84
C GLN A 352 -2.85 4.51 -1.45
N THR A 353 -3.09 3.37 -0.81
CA THR A 353 -4.39 3.00 -0.26
C THR A 353 -4.23 2.17 1.01
N GLY A 354 -5.22 2.18 1.90
CA GLY A 354 -5.26 1.27 3.05
C GLY A 354 -5.19 -0.21 2.64
N ALA A 355 -5.56 -0.55 1.40
CA ALA A 355 -5.39 -1.91 0.87
C ALA A 355 -3.92 -2.32 0.62
N ASN A 356 -2.96 -1.39 0.69
CA ASN A 356 -1.53 -1.70 0.69
C ASN A 356 -1.02 -2.06 2.10
N SER A 357 -1.77 -1.76 3.17
CA SER A 357 -1.41 -2.19 4.53
C SER A 357 -1.28 -3.72 4.58
N SER A 358 -0.34 -4.16 5.42
CA SER A 358 -0.13 -5.58 5.70
C SER A 358 -0.92 -6.05 6.92
N TYR A 359 -1.46 -5.13 7.74
CA TYR A 359 -2.18 -5.40 8.98
C TYR A 359 -3.40 -6.29 8.78
N HIS A 360 -4.38 -5.86 7.98
CA HIS A 360 -5.60 -6.64 7.78
C HIS A 360 -5.37 -7.95 7.03
N PRO A 361 -4.51 -8.03 5.99
CA PRO A 361 -4.14 -9.32 5.42
C PRO A 361 -3.61 -10.30 6.46
N ILE A 362 -2.67 -9.92 7.32
CA ILE A 362 -2.14 -10.86 8.32
C ILE A 362 -3.18 -11.21 9.39
N ALA A 363 -4.02 -10.25 9.79
CA ALA A 363 -5.15 -10.50 10.69
C ALA A 363 -6.15 -11.52 10.10
N ASP A 364 -6.43 -11.40 8.79
CA ASP A 364 -7.31 -12.33 8.09
C ASP A 364 -6.73 -13.74 8.06
N GLU A 365 -5.42 -13.88 7.85
CA GLU A 365 -4.75 -15.19 7.90
C GLU A 365 -4.73 -15.80 9.30
N ILE A 366 -4.45 -15.00 10.34
CA ILE A 366 -4.41 -15.45 11.75
C ILE A 366 -5.79 -15.92 12.25
N THR A 367 -6.86 -15.27 11.80
CA THR A 367 -8.24 -15.56 12.24
C THR A 367 -8.97 -16.58 11.36
N GLY A 368 -8.39 -16.98 10.24
CA GLY A 368 -8.99 -17.89 9.26
C GLY A 368 -9.97 -17.23 8.29
N ILE A 369 -10.11 -15.89 8.31
CA ILE A 369 -10.86 -15.15 7.27
C ILE A 369 -10.17 -15.30 5.91
N GLY A 370 -8.84 -15.44 5.89
CA GLY A 370 -8.02 -15.53 4.69
C GLY A 370 -8.50 -16.60 3.68
N ASP A 371 -9.00 -17.73 4.18
CA ASP A 371 -9.54 -18.83 3.37
C ASP A 371 -10.83 -18.47 2.63
N HIS A 372 -11.55 -17.42 3.06
CA HIS A 372 -12.72 -16.89 2.35
C HIS A 372 -12.35 -15.78 1.36
N THR A 373 -11.18 -15.13 1.51
CA THR A 373 -10.74 -14.06 0.59
C THR A 373 -10.14 -14.58 -0.72
N HIS A 374 -9.72 -15.84 -0.74
CA HIS A 374 -9.06 -16.54 -1.85
C HIS A 374 -7.76 -15.90 -2.35
N ALA A 375 -7.23 -14.89 -1.68
CA ALA A 375 -6.15 -14.10 -2.25
C ALA A 375 -4.75 -14.67 -1.93
N TYR A 376 -4.60 -15.65 -1.03
CA TYR A 376 -3.40 -16.49 -0.87
C TYR A 376 -3.71 -17.96 -1.20
N ILE A 377 -4.90 -18.24 -1.73
CA ILE A 377 -5.23 -19.56 -2.27
C ILE A 377 -4.57 -19.67 -3.63
N VAL A 378 -3.82 -20.76 -3.78
CA VAL A 378 -3.03 -21.04 -4.97
C VAL A 378 -3.93 -21.43 -6.13
N ASP A 379 -3.82 -20.68 -7.20
CA ASP A 379 -4.30 -21.04 -8.53
C ASP A 379 -3.14 -20.80 -9.49
N LYS A 380 -2.49 -21.88 -9.93
CA LYS A 380 -1.22 -21.81 -10.67
C LYS A 380 -1.30 -20.93 -11.91
N LEU A 381 -2.37 -21.00 -12.69
CA LEU A 381 -2.47 -20.23 -13.93
C LEU A 381 -2.76 -18.76 -13.64
N VAL A 382 -3.69 -18.50 -12.72
CA VAL A 382 -4.06 -17.14 -12.33
C VAL A 382 -2.91 -16.43 -11.61
N ASP A 383 -2.28 -17.10 -10.64
CA ASP A 383 -1.21 -16.52 -9.84
C ASP A 383 0.01 -16.21 -10.68
N ASN A 384 0.41 -17.11 -11.58
CA ASN A 384 1.51 -16.86 -12.50
C ASN A 384 1.23 -15.62 -13.37
N SER A 385 0.00 -15.50 -13.87
CA SER A 385 -0.40 -14.38 -14.73
C SER A 385 -0.41 -13.05 -13.96
N ILE A 386 -1.00 -13.02 -12.76
CA ILE A 386 -1.05 -11.83 -11.90
C ILE A 386 0.36 -11.42 -11.47
N ILE A 387 1.15 -12.36 -10.94
CA ILE A 387 2.52 -12.09 -10.46
C ILE A 387 3.36 -11.55 -11.62
N LYS A 388 3.30 -12.19 -12.79
CA LYS A 388 4.05 -11.75 -13.98
C LYS A 388 3.63 -10.34 -14.41
N GLY A 389 2.32 -10.07 -14.52
CA GLY A 389 1.81 -8.74 -14.88
C GLY A 389 2.29 -7.66 -13.92
N VAL A 390 2.23 -7.90 -12.61
CA VAL A 390 2.76 -6.98 -11.59
C VAL A 390 4.27 -6.77 -11.73
N LEU A 391 5.06 -7.83 -11.95
CA LEU A 391 6.52 -7.72 -12.08
C LEU A 391 6.94 -6.94 -13.32
N GLU A 392 6.22 -7.11 -14.43
CA GLU A 392 6.52 -6.54 -15.75
C GLU A 392 5.91 -5.16 -15.98
N LYS A 393 4.74 -4.88 -15.42
CA LYS A 393 3.95 -3.67 -15.71
C LYS A 393 3.62 -2.85 -14.46
N GLY A 394 3.68 -3.46 -13.28
CA GLY A 394 3.21 -2.86 -12.03
C GLY A 394 1.71 -3.03 -11.79
N PHE A 395 0.93 -3.50 -12.77
CA PHE A 395 -0.51 -3.73 -12.65
C PHE A 395 -0.94 -4.96 -13.47
N VAL A 396 -2.22 -5.34 -13.35
CA VAL A 396 -2.82 -6.48 -14.07
C VAL A 396 -4.13 -6.07 -14.70
N SER A 397 -4.23 -6.15 -16.03
CA SER A 397 -5.46 -5.93 -16.79
C SER A 397 -6.33 -7.20 -16.80
N ASP A 398 -7.47 -7.19 -17.49
CA ASP A 398 -8.22 -8.42 -17.75
C ASP A 398 -7.54 -9.26 -18.85
N ASP A 399 -6.90 -8.60 -19.83
CA ASP A 399 -6.15 -9.25 -20.92
C ASP A 399 -4.91 -10.02 -20.47
N ASP A 400 -4.44 -9.76 -19.24
CA ASP A 400 -3.32 -10.49 -18.65
C ASP A 400 -3.73 -11.86 -18.10
N LEU A 401 -5.02 -12.11 -17.90
CA LEU A 401 -5.53 -13.34 -17.32
C LEU A 401 -5.85 -14.38 -18.40
N PRO A 402 -5.79 -15.70 -18.07
CA PRO A 402 -6.29 -16.74 -18.96
C PRO A 402 -7.76 -16.52 -19.33
N ASP A 403 -8.16 -16.80 -20.57
CA ASP A 403 -9.53 -16.56 -21.09
C ASP A 403 -10.65 -17.19 -20.23
N ASN A 404 -10.34 -18.28 -19.52
CA ASN A 404 -11.29 -19.01 -18.66
C ASN A 404 -11.09 -18.75 -17.15
N ALA A 405 -10.30 -17.75 -16.77
CA ALA A 405 -10.01 -17.45 -15.37
C ALA A 405 -11.26 -16.91 -14.65
N ASN A 406 -11.87 -17.72 -13.79
CA ASN A 406 -12.95 -17.27 -12.91
C ASN A 406 -12.40 -16.58 -11.65
N VAL A 407 -11.86 -15.37 -11.83
CA VAL A 407 -11.25 -14.59 -10.75
C VAL A 407 -12.03 -13.30 -10.56
N SER A 408 -12.57 -13.09 -9.36
CA SER A 408 -13.26 -11.84 -9.07
C SER A 408 -12.29 -10.65 -9.16
N SER A 409 -12.77 -9.48 -9.59
CA SER A 409 -11.94 -8.26 -9.65
C SER A 409 -11.34 -7.88 -8.29
N LEU A 410 -12.01 -8.25 -7.18
CA LEU A 410 -11.50 -8.07 -5.83
C LEU A 410 -10.28 -8.98 -5.58
N THR A 411 -10.40 -10.27 -5.88
CA THR A 411 -9.31 -11.23 -5.72
C THR A 411 -8.10 -10.84 -6.57
N LYS A 412 -8.32 -10.43 -7.83
CA LYS A 412 -7.27 -9.94 -8.72
C LYS A 412 -6.50 -8.77 -8.13
N LEU A 413 -7.23 -7.77 -7.63
CA LEU A 413 -6.67 -6.56 -7.02
C LEU A 413 -5.91 -6.88 -5.71
N LEU A 414 -6.48 -7.72 -4.84
CA LEU A 414 -5.83 -8.15 -3.60
C LEU A 414 -4.52 -8.90 -3.89
N LYS A 415 -4.52 -9.84 -4.85
CA LYS A 415 -3.32 -10.56 -5.28
C LYS A 415 -2.27 -9.59 -5.85
N SER A 416 -2.69 -8.61 -6.65
CA SER A 416 -1.80 -7.58 -7.20
C SER A 416 -1.12 -6.76 -6.10
N PHE A 417 -1.87 -6.30 -5.10
CA PHE A 417 -1.29 -5.55 -3.97
C PHE A 417 -0.35 -6.39 -3.10
N ARG A 418 -0.55 -7.71 -3.01
CA ARG A 418 0.29 -8.59 -2.18
C ARG A 418 1.69 -8.74 -2.77
N VAL A 419 1.76 -8.85 -4.09
CA VAL A 419 3.01 -9.08 -4.81
C VAL A 419 3.74 -7.76 -5.14
N GLY A 420 3.01 -6.69 -5.43
CA GLY A 420 3.58 -5.49 -6.03
C GLY A 420 3.63 -4.23 -5.16
N TYR A 421 2.78 -4.13 -4.13
CA TYR A 421 2.54 -2.88 -3.37
C TYR A 421 2.63 -3.06 -1.86
N ARG A 422 3.30 -4.14 -1.45
CA ARG A 422 3.73 -4.39 -0.08
C ARG A 422 5.23 -4.61 -0.11
N PRO A 423 5.95 -4.23 0.95
CA PRO A 423 7.34 -4.64 1.07
C PRO A 423 7.48 -6.16 0.92
N PRO A 424 8.46 -6.65 0.15
CA PRO A 424 8.71 -8.09 0.01
C PRO A 424 8.81 -8.82 1.36
N ALA A 425 9.43 -8.20 2.36
CA ALA A 425 9.49 -8.73 3.73
C ALA A 425 8.08 -8.95 4.32
N HIS A 426 7.16 -8.00 4.18
CA HIS A 426 5.79 -8.15 4.68
C HIS A 426 5.02 -9.24 3.95
N HIS A 427 5.12 -9.30 2.62
CA HIS A 427 4.50 -10.37 1.83
C HIS A 427 5.02 -11.74 2.27
N SER A 428 6.34 -11.89 2.40
CA SER A 428 6.97 -13.12 2.88
C SER A 428 6.56 -13.49 4.31
N MET A 429 6.42 -12.51 5.21
CA MET A 429 5.94 -12.70 6.57
C MET A 429 4.53 -13.27 6.56
N ILE A 430 3.61 -12.68 5.78
CA ILE A 430 2.23 -13.15 5.71
C ILE A 430 2.17 -14.60 5.20
N VAL A 431 2.89 -14.89 4.11
CA VAL A 431 2.95 -16.26 3.56
C VAL A 431 3.53 -17.25 4.57
N ARG A 432 4.63 -16.90 5.24
CA ARG A 432 5.27 -17.76 6.25
C ARG A 432 4.34 -18.03 7.43
N THR A 433 3.72 -16.99 8.00
CA THR A 433 2.76 -17.13 9.09
C THR A 433 1.58 -18.00 8.68
N ARG A 434 0.97 -17.74 7.51
CA ARG A 434 -0.12 -18.60 6.98
C ARG A 434 0.32 -20.07 6.92
N ASN A 435 1.49 -20.35 6.34
CA ASN A 435 1.97 -21.72 6.20
C ASN A 435 2.22 -22.39 7.56
N ILE A 436 2.75 -21.67 8.55
CA ILE A 436 2.93 -22.19 9.92
C ILE A 436 1.57 -22.55 10.53
N LEU A 437 0.60 -21.63 10.47
CA LEU A 437 -0.73 -21.86 11.01
C LEU A 437 -1.42 -23.06 10.35
N GLN A 438 -1.37 -23.15 9.02
CA GLN A 438 -2.03 -24.20 8.24
C GLN A 438 -1.37 -25.58 8.35
N ASN A 439 -0.05 -25.64 8.53
CA ASN A 439 0.68 -26.90 8.69
C ASN A 439 0.73 -27.37 10.16
N SER A 440 0.11 -26.63 11.08
CA SER A 440 -0.03 -26.99 12.48
C SER A 440 -1.46 -27.41 12.81
N ASP A 441 -1.70 -27.81 14.06
CA ASP A 441 -3.03 -28.08 14.59
C ASP A 441 -3.75 -26.82 15.13
N TYR A 442 -3.22 -25.62 14.91
CA TYR A 442 -3.74 -24.34 15.42
C TYR A 442 -5.24 -24.16 15.21
N PHE A 443 -5.71 -24.27 13.95
CA PHE A 443 -7.13 -24.11 13.64
C PHE A 443 -7.98 -25.25 14.23
N SER A 444 -7.51 -26.50 14.17
CA SER A 444 -8.24 -27.63 14.75
C SER A 444 -8.37 -27.52 16.27
N ARG A 445 -7.35 -27.02 16.98
CA ARG A 445 -7.38 -26.75 18.42
C ARG A 445 -8.40 -25.67 18.75
N ILE A 446 -8.39 -24.56 18.01
CA ILE A 446 -9.39 -23.50 18.17
C ILE A 446 -10.80 -24.06 17.97
N GLU A 447 -11.04 -24.80 16.90
CA GLU A 447 -12.37 -25.29 16.51
C GLU A 447 -12.92 -26.38 17.42
N SER A 448 -12.04 -27.16 18.06
CA SER A 448 -12.40 -28.21 19.01
C SER A 448 -12.70 -27.71 20.43
N ASN A 449 -12.39 -26.44 20.75
CA ASN A 449 -12.56 -25.87 22.09
C ASN A 449 -13.46 -24.63 22.08
N ASN A 450 -14.60 -24.69 22.78
CA ASN A 450 -15.59 -23.61 22.81
C ASN A 450 -15.03 -22.27 23.30
N THR A 451 -14.11 -22.27 24.27
CA THR A 451 -13.48 -21.05 24.77
C THR A 451 -12.62 -20.41 23.68
N TYR A 452 -11.76 -21.18 23.02
CA TYR A 452 -10.87 -20.68 21.97
C TYR A 452 -11.65 -20.20 20.75
N ARG A 453 -12.72 -20.93 20.36
CA ARG A 453 -13.65 -20.45 19.32
C ARG A 453 -14.24 -19.09 19.65
N LYS A 454 -14.69 -18.87 20.89
CA LYS A 454 -15.28 -17.60 21.31
C LYS A 454 -14.28 -16.45 21.27
N THR A 455 -13.06 -16.67 21.74
CA THR A 455 -11.99 -15.67 21.68
C THR A 455 -11.67 -15.28 20.23
N ILE A 456 -11.49 -16.25 19.33
CA ILE A 456 -11.25 -15.97 17.91
C ILE A 456 -12.48 -15.35 17.22
N ALA A 457 -13.70 -15.77 17.56
CA ALA A 457 -14.91 -15.13 17.07
C ALA A 457 -14.98 -13.65 17.50
N SER A 458 -14.49 -13.31 18.70
CA SER A 458 -14.38 -11.94 19.17
C SER A 458 -13.30 -11.14 18.43
N ALA A 459 -12.14 -11.74 18.11
CA ALA A 459 -11.15 -11.11 17.24
C ALA A 459 -11.73 -10.82 15.83
N VAL A 460 -12.45 -11.79 15.25
CA VAL A 460 -13.17 -11.63 13.97
C VAL A 460 -14.22 -10.52 14.07
N ARG A 461 -14.94 -10.41 15.19
CA ARG A 461 -15.89 -9.32 15.45
C ARG A 461 -15.22 -7.94 15.36
N TRP A 462 -14.02 -7.77 15.90
CA TRP A 462 -13.30 -6.48 15.81
C TRP A 462 -12.84 -6.16 14.39
N ILE A 463 -12.43 -7.17 13.61
CA ILE A 463 -12.15 -7.00 12.16
C ILE A 463 -13.41 -6.58 11.40
N ILE A 464 -14.55 -7.20 11.70
CA ILE A 464 -15.87 -6.84 11.13
C ILE A 464 -16.24 -5.40 11.50
N GLN A 465 -16.06 -5.03 12.77
CA GLN A 465 -16.34 -3.69 13.27
C GLN A 465 -15.47 -2.64 12.57
N HIS A 466 -14.17 -2.91 12.41
CA HIS A 466 -13.28 -2.05 11.62
C HIS A 466 -13.78 -1.86 10.19
N ARG A 467 -14.20 -2.93 9.51
CA ARG A 467 -14.73 -2.82 8.14
C ARG A 467 -15.98 -1.95 8.07
N ILE A 468 -16.87 -2.04 9.08
CA ILE A 468 -18.06 -1.17 9.22
C ILE A 468 -17.63 0.29 9.39
N ASP A 469 -16.76 0.58 10.35
CA ASP A 469 -16.34 1.94 10.66
C ASP A 469 -15.54 2.55 9.52
N HIS A 470 -14.70 1.77 8.84
CA HIS A 470 -13.97 2.20 7.65
C HIS A 470 -14.92 2.57 6.52
N TYR A 471 -16.00 1.83 6.32
CA TYR A 471 -16.99 2.21 5.31
C TYR A 471 -17.72 3.52 5.67
N LYS A 472 -18.02 3.77 6.95
CA LYS A 472 -18.53 5.09 7.39
C LYS A 472 -17.54 6.21 7.08
N MET A 473 -16.24 5.98 7.32
CA MET A 473 -15.19 6.93 6.95
C MET A 473 -15.18 7.18 5.45
N VAL A 474 -15.23 6.13 4.61
CA VAL A 474 -15.30 6.25 3.14
C VAL A 474 -16.49 7.12 2.71
N VAL A 475 -17.67 6.91 3.29
CA VAL A 475 -18.86 7.73 2.98
C VAL A 475 -18.62 9.20 3.31
N SER A 476 -18.08 9.51 4.49
CA SER A 476 -17.85 10.90 4.91
C SER A 476 -16.68 11.57 4.19
N TYR A 477 -15.53 10.91 4.13
CA TYR A 477 -14.27 11.45 3.62
C TYR A 477 -14.20 11.47 2.09
N ILE A 478 -14.84 10.52 1.40
CA ILE A 478 -14.75 10.43 -0.07
C ILE A 478 -16.06 10.87 -0.73
N LEU A 479 -17.18 10.22 -0.37
CA LEU A 479 -18.42 10.40 -1.10
C LEU A 479 -19.06 11.76 -0.80
N ARG A 480 -19.03 12.19 0.45
CA ARG A 480 -19.69 13.43 0.89
C ARG A 480 -18.77 14.65 0.91
N ALA A 481 -17.49 14.45 1.23
CA ALA A 481 -16.53 15.55 1.24
C ALA A 481 -16.53 16.29 -0.12
N PRO A 482 -16.38 17.63 -0.10
CA PRO A 482 -16.30 18.42 -1.32
C PRO A 482 -15.07 18.00 -2.14
N ASP A 483 -15.15 18.13 -3.47
CA ASP A 483 -13.96 18.05 -4.34
C ASP A 483 -13.65 19.47 -4.86
N PRO A 484 -12.77 20.21 -4.19
CA PRO A 484 -12.47 21.59 -4.58
C PRO A 484 -11.74 21.67 -5.93
N TYR A 485 -11.08 20.59 -6.37
CA TYR A 485 -10.33 20.55 -7.62
C TYR A 485 -11.20 20.14 -8.82
N LYS A 486 -12.42 19.63 -8.58
CA LYS A 486 -13.39 19.18 -9.59
C LYS A 486 -12.84 18.12 -10.57
N ASN A 487 -11.79 17.42 -10.17
CA ASN A 487 -11.04 16.48 -11.00
C ASN A 487 -10.88 15.12 -10.30
N GLN A 488 -11.64 14.85 -9.23
CA GLN A 488 -11.58 13.61 -8.46
C GLN A 488 -12.88 12.79 -8.58
N THR A 489 -12.80 11.59 -9.16
CA THR A 489 -13.89 10.62 -9.22
C THR A 489 -14.18 10.02 -7.85
N LYS A 490 -15.43 10.10 -7.42
CA LYS A 490 -15.87 9.46 -6.17
C LYS A 490 -16.12 7.95 -6.33
N ALA A 491 -16.08 7.43 -7.55
CA ALA A 491 -16.36 6.02 -7.87
C ALA A 491 -15.20 5.07 -7.55
N LYS A 492 -13.96 5.57 -7.52
CA LYS A 492 -12.76 4.79 -7.20
C LYS A 492 -12.03 5.35 -5.98
N GLY A 493 -11.22 4.53 -5.32
CA GLY A 493 -10.26 4.94 -4.31
C GLY A 493 -8.96 5.42 -4.99
N THR A 494 -8.01 5.87 -4.17
CA THR A 494 -6.68 6.35 -4.57
C THR A 494 -5.80 5.25 -5.20
N GLY A 495 -5.96 4.01 -4.73
CA GLY A 495 -5.37 2.81 -5.34
C GLY A 495 -6.18 2.21 -6.50
N GLY A 496 -7.18 2.93 -7.02
CA GLY A 496 -8.02 2.48 -8.15
C GLY A 496 -9.10 1.44 -7.80
N THR A 497 -9.28 1.12 -6.51
CA THR A 497 -10.32 0.18 -6.03
C THR A 497 -11.72 0.78 -6.19
N PRO A 498 -12.78 0.02 -6.48
CA PRO A 498 -14.13 0.58 -6.56
C PRO A 498 -14.67 0.90 -5.15
N THR A 499 -14.83 2.19 -4.85
CA THR A 499 -15.14 2.72 -3.50
C THR A 499 -16.42 2.14 -2.88
N PRO A 500 -17.56 2.01 -3.59
CA PRO A 500 -18.80 1.55 -2.94
C PRO A 500 -18.91 0.02 -2.81
N THR A 501 -18.12 -0.77 -3.54
CA THR A 501 -18.32 -2.24 -3.65
C THR A 501 -17.18 -3.06 -3.06
N PHE A 502 -15.98 -2.49 -2.88
CA PHE A 502 -14.82 -3.21 -2.36
C PHE A 502 -14.99 -3.64 -0.89
N LEU A 503 -15.29 -2.70 0.01
CA LEU A 503 -15.41 -2.99 1.45
C LEU A 503 -16.58 -3.92 1.80
N PRO A 504 -17.78 -3.80 1.20
CA PRO A 504 -18.87 -4.74 1.45
C PRO A 504 -18.53 -6.21 1.11
N LYS A 505 -17.76 -6.45 0.04
CA LYS A 505 -17.32 -7.81 -0.31
C LYS A 505 -16.30 -8.39 0.69
N MET A 506 -15.42 -7.54 1.23
CA MET A 506 -14.54 -7.98 2.32
C MET A 506 -15.37 -8.33 3.56
N PHE A 507 -16.37 -7.52 3.89
CA PHE A 507 -17.24 -7.77 5.02
C PHE A 507 -17.94 -9.13 4.96
N THR A 508 -18.44 -9.55 3.80
CA THR A 508 -19.09 -10.87 3.66
C THR A 508 -18.15 -12.03 3.98
N HIS A 509 -16.88 -11.98 3.55
CA HIS A 509 -15.89 -13.03 3.87
C HIS A 509 -15.64 -13.15 5.39
N SER A 510 -15.69 -12.04 6.14
CA SER A 510 -15.56 -12.09 7.59
C SER A 510 -16.79 -12.71 8.26
N ILE A 511 -17.99 -12.47 7.73
CA ILE A 511 -19.20 -13.08 8.27
C ILE A 511 -19.21 -14.59 8.01
N ASP A 512 -18.78 -15.04 6.83
CA ASP A 512 -18.70 -16.47 6.52
C ASP A 512 -17.81 -17.20 7.54
N ARG A 513 -16.67 -16.62 7.92
CA ARG A 513 -15.82 -17.16 9.00
C ARG A 513 -16.50 -17.12 10.36
N LEU A 514 -17.16 -16.00 10.70
CA LEU A 514 -17.88 -15.86 11.97
C LEU A 514 -18.96 -16.94 12.13
N GLN A 515 -19.75 -17.20 11.09
CA GLN A 515 -20.77 -18.26 11.07
C GLN A 515 -20.16 -19.64 11.37
N GLY A 516 -19.03 -19.96 10.74
CA GLY A 516 -18.32 -21.22 10.99
C GLY A 516 -17.80 -21.37 12.41
N LEU A 517 -17.44 -20.26 13.07
CA LEU A 517 -16.94 -20.24 14.45
C LEU A 517 -18.06 -20.38 15.49
N VAL A 518 -19.20 -19.70 15.28
CA VAL A 518 -20.31 -19.70 16.24
C VAL A 518 -21.24 -20.91 16.08
N LYS A 519 -21.34 -21.48 14.87
CA LYS A 519 -22.22 -22.63 14.56
C LYS A 519 -23.64 -22.41 15.11
N ASP A 520 -24.13 -23.33 15.95
CA ASP A 520 -25.46 -23.28 16.58
C ASP A 520 -25.47 -22.56 17.94
N GLU A 521 -24.33 -22.01 18.41
CA GLU A 521 -24.30 -21.26 19.67
C GLU A 521 -24.96 -19.89 19.49
N SER A 522 -26.04 -19.62 20.24
CA SER A 522 -26.65 -18.29 20.26
C SER A 522 -25.78 -17.32 21.04
N LEU A 523 -25.11 -16.44 20.30
CA LEU A 523 -24.40 -15.28 20.82
C LEU A 523 -25.13 -14.03 20.30
N PRO A 524 -25.86 -13.28 21.15
CA PRO A 524 -26.73 -12.18 20.69
C PRO A 524 -26.02 -11.14 19.83
N TRP A 525 -24.74 -10.85 20.10
CA TRP A 525 -23.94 -9.94 19.29
C TRP A 525 -23.57 -10.53 17.92
N ALA A 526 -23.30 -11.84 17.84
CA ALA A 526 -22.95 -12.52 16.61
C ALA A 526 -24.21 -12.70 15.75
N ASP A 527 -25.33 -13.09 16.34
CA ASP A 527 -26.64 -13.19 15.68
C ASP A 527 -27.03 -11.87 15.02
N LYS A 528 -26.78 -10.74 15.71
CA LYS A 528 -26.99 -9.40 15.15
C LYS A 528 -26.10 -9.14 13.93
N LEU A 529 -24.82 -9.52 13.98
CA LEU A 529 -23.89 -9.33 12.86
C LEU A 529 -24.21 -10.25 11.68
N ILE A 530 -24.53 -11.52 11.94
CA ILE A 530 -24.88 -12.51 10.92
C ILE A 530 -26.19 -12.15 10.23
N LYS A 531 -27.18 -11.65 10.98
CA LYS A 531 -28.46 -11.19 10.42
C LYS A 531 -28.30 -10.03 9.44
N ILE A 532 -27.21 -9.26 9.54
CA ILE A 532 -26.91 -8.19 8.58
C ILE A 532 -26.64 -8.75 7.17
N THR A 533 -26.29 -10.04 7.03
CA THR A 533 -25.80 -10.62 5.77
C THR A 533 -26.39 -11.99 5.41
N SER A 534 -27.71 -12.13 5.38
CA SER A 534 -28.33 -13.41 4.94
C SER A 534 -28.08 -13.74 3.45
N ASN A 535 -27.63 -12.79 2.62
CA ASN A 535 -26.98 -13.01 1.32
C ASN A 535 -26.16 -11.77 0.88
N GLN A 536 -25.33 -11.90 -0.17
CA GLN A 536 -24.45 -10.81 -0.64
C GLN A 536 -25.18 -9.53 -1.07
N GLU A 537 -26.33 -9.65 -1.74
CA GLU A 537 -27.08 -8.50 -2.25
C GLU A 537 -27.80 -7.74 -1.12
N SER A 538 -28.33 -8.47 -0.13
CA SER A 538 -28.94 -7.90 1.07
C SER A 538 -27.88 -7.31 2.01
N ALA A 539 -26.71 -7.95 2.13
CA ALA A 539 -25.57 -7.46 2.90
C ALA A 539 -25.14 -6.07 2.42
N MET A 540 -24.97 -5.86 1.11
CA MET A 540 -24.59 -4.55 0.57
C MET A 540 -25.62 -3.45 0.91
N LYS A 541 -26.92 -3.73 0.73
CA LYS A 541 -28.00 -2.77 1.03
C LYS A 541 -28.09 -2.48 2.54
N GLN A 542 -27.94 -3.50 3.38
CA GLN A 542 -27.96 -3.33 4.83
C GLN A 542 -26.72 -2.60 5.35
N PHE A 543 -25.54 -2.88 4.80
CA PHE A 543 -24.30 -2.22 5.17
C PHE A 543 -24.31 -0.74 4.78
N GLN A 544 -24.82 -0.44 3.58
CA GLN A 544 -25.13 0.93 3.17
C GLN A 544 -26.11 1.59 4.15
N LYS A 545 -27.20 0.90 4.52
CA LYS A 545 -28.18 1.42 5.49
C LYS A 545 -27.55 1.71 6.86
N ILE A 546 -26.74 0.80 7.40
CA ILE A 546 -26.06 0.96 8.69
C ILE A 546 -25.12 2.16 8.68
N ALA A 547 -24.32 2.29 7.61
CA ALA A 547 -23.37 3.39 7.50
C ALA A 547 -24.04 4.75 7.24
N LEU A 548 -25.25 4.76 6.68
CA LEU A 548 -26.05 5.96 6.49
C LEU A 548 -26.94 6.28 7.70
N ALA A 549 -27.27 5.30 8.55
CA ALA A 549 -28.16 5.46 9.70
C ALA A 549 -27.46 6.07 10.94
N SER A 550 -26.15 5.90 11.11
CA SER A 550 -25.39 6.44 12.25
C SER A 550 -25.13 7.96 12.17
N GLN A 551 -26.07 8.70 11.62
CA GLN A 551 -26.03 10.17 11.45
C GLN A 551 -27.35 10.85 11.86
N ALA A 552 -28.23 10.12 12.53
CA ALA A 552 -29.46 10.67 13.09
C ALA A 552 -29.31 11.12 14.55
N ASP A 553 -28.11 10.95 15.16
CA ASP A 553 -27.80 11.36 16.53
C ASP A 553 -26.63 12.34 16.58
#